data_AF-A0A117QN84-F1
#
_entry.id   AF-A0A117QN84-F1
#
_cell.length_a   1.000
_cell.length_b   1.000
_cell.length_c   1.000
_cell.angle_alpha   90.00
_cell.angle_beta   90.00
_cell.angle_gamma   90.00
#
_symmetry.space_group_name_H-M   'P 1'
#
loop_
_entity.id
_entity.type
_entity.pdbx_description
1 polymer ?
#
loop_
_entity_poly.entity_id
_entity_poly.type
_entity_poly.pdbx_seq_one_letter_code
_entity_poly.pdbx_strand_id
1 'polypeptide(L)'
;MEETKRYYRNPDGTVRMLGGVNFTPPLYEDEGVQEITKEEFDGAVAAHRAEQQRRAREQEAAEQAEAHGAYDMLRALPGITNEVASRLTGYHPPEEAVTPADEP
;
A
#
# COMPACT_ATOMS: atom_id res chain seq x y z
N MET A 1 18.23 -28.78 -15.92
CA MET A 1 18.50 -27.59 -16.75
C MET A 1 18.61 -26.43 -15.78
N GLU A 2 19.74 -25.71 -15.76
CA GLU A 2 19.91 -24.52 -14.93
C GLU A 2 19.11 -23.37 -15.53
N GLU A 3 18.25 -22.75 -14.73
CA GLU A 3 17.52 -21.54 -15.10
C GLU A 3 18.45 -20.34 -14.85
N THR A 4 19.07 -19.81 -15.90
CA THR A 4 19.90 -18.59 -15.78
C THR A 4 18.98 -17.38 -15.61
N LYS A 5 19.17 -16.65 -14.51
CA LYS A 5 18.49 -15.38 -14.23
C LYS A 5 19.47 -14.23 -14.38
N ARG A 6 19.01 -13.16 -15.03
CA ARG A 6 19.74 -11.90 -15.18
C ARG A 6 18.86 -10.74 -14.72
N TYR A 7 19.50 -9.72 -14.16
CA TYR A 7 18.83 -8.56 -13.58
C TYR A 7 19.28 -7.31 -14.31
N TYR A 8 18.34 -6.41 -14.60
CA TYR A 8 18.63 -5.19 -15.35
C TYR A 8 17.97 -3.98 -14.70
N ARG A 9 18.61 -2.82 -14.83
CA ARG A 9 18.10 -1.49 -14.48
C ARG A 9 17.92 -0.69 -15.76
N ASN A 10 16.74 -0.11 -15.95
CA ASN A 10 16.41 0.77 -17.07
C ASN A 10 16.88 2.21 -16.78
N PRO A 11 17.00 3.08 -17.80
CA PRO A 11 17.36 4.50 -17.60
C PRO A 11 16.34 5.26 -16.73
N ASP A 12 15.09 4.81 -16.70
CA ASP A 12 14.02 5.32 -15.82
C ASP A 12 14.19 4.90 -14.34
N GLY A 13 15.20 4.09 -14.01
CA GLY A 13 15.46 3.59 -12.66
C GLY A 13 14.67 2.33 -12.29
N THR A 14 13.74 1.89 -13.14
CA THR A 14 13.00 0.64 -12.96
C THR A 14 13.89 -0.59 -13.14
N VAL A 15 13.69 -1.61 -12.31
CA VAL A 15 14.44 -2.87 -12.37
C VAL A 15 13.60 -4.01 -12.93
N ARG A 16 14.20 -4.89 -13.73
CA ARG A 16 13.55 -6.06 -14.35
C ARG A 16 14.39 -7.32 -14.18
N MET A 17 13.73 -8.46 -13.98
CA MET A 17 14.35 -9.78 -13.93
C MET A 17 13.98 -10.54 -15.20
N LEU A 18 14.98 -11.07 -15.89
CA LEU A 18 14.79 -11.94 -17.04
C LEU A 18 15.37 -13.32 -16.73
N GLY A 19 14.63 -14.37 -17.03
CA GLY A 19 15.09 -15.74 -16.83
C GLY A 19 14.17 -16.76 -17.48
N GLY A 20 14.73 -17.92 -17.84
CA GLY A 20 14.01 -19.02 -18.46
C GLY A 20 14.95 -20.12 -18.98
N VAL A 21 14.40 -21.30 -19.25
CA VAL A 21 15.13 -22.41 -19.86
C VAL A 21 15.40 -22.05 -21.34
N ASN A 22 16.68 -22.02 -21.74
CA ASN A 22 17.14 -21.49 -23.05
C ASN A 22 16.87 -19.99 -23.25
N PHE A 23 17.03 -19.19 -22.19
CA PHE A 23 16.96 -17.73 -22.30
C PHE A 23 18.19 -17.17 -23.00
N THR A 24 18.09 -16.89 -24.30
CA THR A 24 18.99 -15.98 -25.00
C THR A 24 18.53 -14.56 -24.66
N PRO A 25 19.32 -13.77 -23.91
CA PRO A 25 18.94 -12.40 -23.64
C PRO A 25 18.74 -11.68 -24.97
N PRO A 26 17.64 -10.92 -25.16
CA PRO A 26 17.65 -9.90 -26.19
C PRO A 26 18.91 -9.08 -25.97
N LEU A 27 19.66 -8.81 -27.04
CA LEU A 27 20.63 -7.74 -27.03
C LEU A 27 19.82 -6.47 -26.73
N TYR A 28 19.69 -6.12 -25.45
CA TYR A 28 19.18 -4.82 -25.04
C TYR A 28 20.28 -3.81 -25.37
N GLU A 29 20.41 -3.51 -26.67
CA GLU A 29 21.21 -2.42 -27.22
C GLU A 29 20.49 -1.06 -27.03
N ASP A 30 19.39 -1.04 -26.28
CA ASP A 30 18.67 0.16 -25.90
C ASP A 30 19.56 1.00 -24.96
N GLU A 31 19.91 2.23 -25.39
CA GLU A 31 20.77 3.16 -24.67
C GLU A 31 20.30 3.35 -23.22
N GLY A 32 21.01 2.73 -22.26
CA GLY A 32 20.84 2.97 -20.83
C GLY A 32 20.30 1.81 -20.00
N VAL A 33 20.10 0.62 -20.58
CA VAL A 33 19.82 -0.58 -19.77
C VAL A 33 21.13 -1.16 -19.21
N GLN A 34 21.27 -1.19 -17.90
CA GLN A 34 22.45 -1.71 -17.20
C GLN A 34 22.15 -3.06 -16.56
N GLU A 35 22.98 -4.08 -16.82
CA GLU A 35 22.93 -5.33 -16.04
C GLU A 35 23.36 -5.03 -14.60
N ILE A 36 22.53 -5.41 -13.63
CA ILE A 36 22.76 -5.19 -12.20
C ILE A 36 22.89 -6.53 -11.48
N THR A 37 23.44 -6.49 -10.27
CA THR A 37 23.51 -7.68 -9.43
C THR A 37 22.13 -8.06 -8.86
N LYS A 38 22.00 -9.32 -8.41
CA LYS A 38 20.81 -9.75 -7.65
C LYS A 38 20.59 -8.88 -6.41
N GLU A 39 21.66 -8.49 -5.72
CA GLU A 39 21.60 -7.66 -4.51
C GLU A 39 21.02 -6.29 -4.80
N GLU A 40 21.47 -5.64 -5.88
CA GLU A 40 20.91 -4.36 -6.32
C GLU A 40 19.44 -4.45 -6.74
N PHE A 41 19.06 -5.55 -7.40
CA PHE A 41 17.66 -5.80 -7.75
C PHE A 41 16.79 -5.95 -6.50
N ASP A 42 17.25 -6.75 -5.52
CA ASP A 42 16.53 -6.99 -4.28
C ASP A 42 16.37 -5.70 -3.47
N GLY A 43 17.44 -4.89 -3.38
CA GLY A 43 17.40 -3.58 -2.74
C GLY A 43 16.40 -2.62 -3.38
N ALA A 44 16.35 -2.57 -4.73
CA ALA A 44 15.39 -1.74 -5.44
C ALA A 44 13.93 -2.20 -5.21
N VAL A 45 13.69 -3.52 -5.22
CA VAL A 45 12.36 -4.10 -4.91
C VAL A 45 11.96 -3.80 -3.47
N ALA A 46 12.87 -3.95 -2.51
CA ALA A 46 12.62 -3.65 -1.10
C ALA A 46 12.27 -2.17 -0.88
N ALA A 47 13.00 -1.25 -1.52
CA ALA A 47 12.72 0.18 -1.47
C ALA A 47 11.34 0.51 -2.04
N HIS A 48 11.00 -0.05 -3.22
CA HIS A 48 9.69 0.15 -3.82
C HIS A 48 8.56 -0.42 -2.94
N ARG A 49 8.76 -1.59 -2.35
CA ARG A 49 7.79 -2.19 -1.41
C ARG A 49 7.62 -1.36 -0.13
N ALA A 50 8.69 -0.75 0.37
CA ALA A 50 8.62 0.13 1.53
C ALA A 50 7.83 1.42 1.22
N GLU A 51 8.04 2.01 0.04
CA GLU A 51 7.26 3.16 -0.43
C GLU A 51 5.78 2.80 -0.57
N GLN A 52 5.45 1.68 -1.21
CA GLN A 52 4.06 1.24 -1.38
C GLN A 52 3.37 0.99 -0.03
N GLN A 53 4.07 0.41 0.95
CA GLN A 53 3.53 0.25 2.31
C GLN A 53 3.31 1.60 3.00
N ARG A 54 4.21 2.56 2.81
CA ARG A 54 4.05 3.90 3.39
C ARG A 54 2.82 4.60 2.79
N ARG A 55 2.68 4.57 1.46
CA ARG A 55 1.52 5.13 0.75
C ARG A 55 0.22 4.44 1.14
N ALA A 56 0.23 3.11 1.30
CA ALA A 56 -0.94 2.37 1.76
C ALA A 56 -1.37 2.83 3.16
N ARG A 57 -0.44 2.96 4.11
CA ARG A 57 -0.75 3.47 5.44
C ARG A 57 -1.24 4.92 5.44
N GLU A 58 -0.67 5.77 4.58
CA GLU A 58 -1.12 7.16 4.41
C GLU A 58 -2.53 7.23 3.82
N GLN A 59 -2.85 6.37 2.86
CA GLN A 59 -4.21 6.24 2.30
C GLN A 59 -5.18 5.71 3.34
N GLU A 60 -4.87 4.61 4.03
CA GLU A 60 -5.73 4.05 5.08
C GLU A 60 -6.00 5.08 6.19
N ALA A 61 -5.00 5.87 6.58
CA ALA A 61 -5.17 6.94 7.56
C ALA A 61 -6.05 8.08 7.03
N ALA A 62 -5.91 8.46 5.76
CA ALA A 62 -6.74 9.47 5.11
C ALA A 62 -8.19 8.99 4.99
N GLU A 63 -8.40 7.75 4.52
CA GLU A 63 -9.73 7.13 4.40
C GLU A 63 -10.42 7.04 5.76
N GLN A 64 -9.69 6.67 6.83
CA GLN A 64 -10.25 6.68 8.18
C GLN A 64 -10.59 8.08 8.67
N ALA A 65 -9.75 9.09 8.38
CA ALA A 65 -10.04 10.47 8.74
C ALA A 65 -11.27 11.02 8.00
N GLU A 66 -11.42 10.67 6.71
CA GLU A 66 -12.60 11.02 5.91
C GLU A 66 -13.86 10.33 6.43
N ALA A 67 -13.79 9.02 6.72
CA ALA A 67 -14.91 8.26 7.25
C ALA A 67 -15.35 8.78 8.63
N HIS A 68 -14.40 9.14 9.49
CA HIS A 68 -14.68 9.77 10.78
C HIS A 68 -15.30 11.16 10.61
N GLY A 69 -14.80 11.99 9.70
CA GLY A 69 -15.38 13.31 9.39
C GLY A 69 -16.81 13.21 8.86
N ALA A 70 -17.05 12.29 7.93
CA ALA A 70 -18.39 12.00 7.40
C ALA A 70 -19.34 11.50 8.50
N TYR A 71 -18.83 10.67 9.43
CA TYR A 71 -19.58 10.18 10.58
C TYR A 71 -20.04 11.34 11.48
N ASP A 72 -19.15 12.26 11.82
CA ASP A 72 -19.50 13.39 12.70
C ASP A 72 -20.50 14.35 12.01
N MET A 73 -20.34 14.60 10.71
CA MET A 73 -21.31 15.38 9.93
C MET A 73 -22.70 14.74 9.92
N LEU A 74 -22.79 13.42 9.73
CA LEU A 74 -24.07 12.70 9.73
C LEU A 74 -24.71 12.70 11.12
N ARG A 75 -23.92 12.51 12.17
CA ARG A 75 -24.38 12.55 13.56
C ARG A 75 -24.91 13.93 13.97
N ALA A 76 -24.40 15.01 13.37
CA ALA A 76 -24.88 16.36 13.60
C ALA A 76 -26.27 16.63 12.97
N LEU A 77 -26.77 15.75 12.10
CA LEU A 77 -28.09 15.91 11.48
C LEU A 77 -29.22 15.45 12.42
N PRO A 78 -30.32 16.21 12.53
CA PRO A 78 -31.45 15.83 13.36
C PRO A 78 -32.11 14.54 12.83
N GLY A 79 -32.19 13.52 13.69
CA GLY A 79 -32.83 12.23 13.38
C GLY A 79 -31.87 11.14 12.91
N ILE A 80 -30.57 11.41 12.75
CA ILE A 80 -29.56 10.38 12.47
C ILE A 80 -28.96 9.89 13.79
N THR A 81 -29.05 8.58 14.03
CA THR A 81 -28.42 7.94 15.20
C THR A 81 -27.00 7.46 14.88
N ASN A 82 -26.19 7.21 15.90
CA ASN A 82 -24.83 6.66 15.76
C ASN A 82 -24.81 5.38 14.91
N GLU A 83 -25.80 4.49 15.07
CA GLU A 83 -25.90 3.25 14.28
C GLU A 83 -26.11 3.53 12.79
N VAL A 84 -26.95 4.51 12.45
CA VAL A 84 -27.21 4.91 11.06
C VAL A 84 -26.00 5.60 10.46
N ALA A 85 -25.35 6.52 11.18
CA ALA A 85 -24.14 7.17 10.73
C ALA A 85 -22.99 6.18 10.51
N SER A 86 -22.81 5.20 11.40
CA SER A 86 -21.81 4.12 11.24
C SER A 86 -22.10 3.20 10.05
N ARG A 87 -23.35 2.80 9.84
CA ARG A 87 -23.72 2.01 8.65
C ARG A 87 -23.49 2.75 7.33
N LEU A 88 -23.71 4.06 7.30
CA LEU A 88 -23.56 4.87 6.08
C LEU A 88 -22.10 5.18 5.75
N THR A 89 -21.23 5.29 6.75
CA THR A 89 -19.82 5.66 6.57
C THR A 89 -18.87 4.48 6.61
N GLY A 90 -19.32 3.33 7.10
CA GLY A 90 -18.45 2.19 7.40
C GLY A 90 -17.51 2.45 8.59
N TYR A 91 -17.58 3.63 9.22
CA TYR A 91 -16.80 3.97 10.38
C TYR A 91 -17.50 3.45 11.64
N HIS A 92 -16.84 2.50 12.29
CA HIS A 92 -17.22 2.03 13.61
C HIS A 92 -16.45 2.86 14.63
N PRO A 93 -17.09 3.85 15.29
CA PRO A 93 -16.44 4.52 16.40
C PRO A 93 -16.08 3.46 17.44
N PRO A 94 -14.93 3.59 18.13
CA PRO A 94 -14.69 2.76 19.31
C PRO A 94 -15.88 2.98 20.23
N GLU A 95 -16.56 1.90 20.63
CA GLU A 95 -17.67 1.99 21.58
C GLU A 95 -17.17 2.85 22.74
N GLU A 96 -17.76 4.04 22.90
CA GLU A 96 -17.45 4.91 24.03
C GLU A 96 -17.51 4.00 25.24
N ALA A 97 -16.36 3.83 25.90
CA ALA A 97 -16.27 3.00 27.08
C ALA A 97 -17.40 3.46 27.98
N VAL A 98 -18.44 2.62 28.10
CA VAL A 98 -19.48 2.80 29.08
C VAL A 98 -18.72 2.70 30.39
N THR A 99 -18.24 3.83 30.91
CA THR A 99 -17.79 3.90 32.28
C THR A 99 -19.01 3.44 33.06
N PRO A 100 -18.99 2.25 33.70
CA PRO A 100 -20.06 1.94 34.63
C PRO A 100 -19.99 3.05 35.65
N ALA A 101 -21.00 3.91 35.63
CA ALA A 101 -21.16 4.95 36.62
C ALA A 101 -21.20 4.24 37.97
N ASP A 102 -20.15 4.48 38.75
CA ASP A 102 -20.21 4.72 40.20
C ASP A 102 -21.55 4.30 40.83
N GLU A 103 -21.61 3.08 41.38
CA GLU A 103 -22.64 2.73 42.35
C GLU A 103 -22.01 2.80 43.76
N PRO A 104 -22.68 3.47 44.73
CA PRO A 104 -22.14 3.86 46.03
C PRO A 104 -21.97 2.72 47.05
#